data_AF-A0A4P9X0Y4-F1
#
_entry.id   AF-A0A4P9X0Y4-F1
#
_cell.length_a   1.000
_cell.length_b   1.000
_cell.length_c   1.000
_cell.angle_alpha   90.00
_cell.angle_beta   90.00
_cell.angle_gamma   90.00
#
_symmetry.space_group_name_H-M   'P 1'
#
loop_
_entity.id
_entity.type
_entity.pdbx_description
1 polymer ?
#
loop_
_entity_poly.entity_id
_entity_poly.type
_entity_poly.pdbx_seq_one_letter_code
_entity_poly.pdbx_strand_id
1 'polypeptide(L)'
;KAKAQDEEEIDSSKYFENRCRTVQKARAQGGDASPYPHKFDVDMSLSAYIKRYSHLADGSREPELVRLAGRLQNIRSAGKSLKFYDLHGEGHKIQILAQEE
;
A
#
# COMPACT_ATOMS: atom_id res chain seq x y z
N LYS A 1 -23.53 -9.31 6.99
CA LYS A 1 -23.52 -7.98 7.66
C LYS A 1 -22.62 -8.07 8.89
N ALA A 2 -21.91 -6.97 9.19
CA ALA A 2 -21.06 -6.72 10.37
C ALA A 2 -19.69 -7.43 10.44
N LYS A 3 -18.69 -6.79 9.80
CA LYS A 3 -17.45 -6.37 10.47
C LYS A 3 -17.16 -4.94 9.98
N ALA A 4 -18.04 -4.01 10.40
CA ALA A 4 -17.53 -2.69 10.72
C ALA A 4 -16.52 -2.98 11.82
N GLN A 5 -15.23 -2.91 11.48
CA GLN A 5 -14.23 -2.83 12.53
C GLN A 5 -14.70 -1.71 13.43
N ASP A 6 -14.68 -2.01 14.71
CA ASP A 6 -14.78 -1.07 15.80
C ASP A 6 -13.83 0.10 15.49
N GLU A 7 -14.37 1.10 14.78
CA GLU A 7 -13.87 2.47 14.74
C GLU A 7 -14.30 3.15 16.05
N GLU A 8 -14.34 2.41 17.16
CA GLU A 8 -13.99 2.96 18.46
C GLU A 8 -12.63 3.60 18.25
N GLU A 9 -12.65 4.90 17.99
CA GLU A 9 -11.62 5.90 18.32
C GLU A 9 -10.43 5.23 19.00
N ILE A 10 -9.55 4.62 18.20
CA ILE A 10 -8.43 3.87 18.76
C ILE A 10 -7.59 4.94 19.40
N ASP A 11 -7.67 5.04 20.73
CA ASP A 11 -6.88 5.97 21.51
C ASP A 11 -5.44 5.92 20.97
N SER A 12 -4.91 7.09 20.62
CA SER A 12 -3.64 7.23 19.92
C SER A 12 -2.52 6.40 20.57
N SER A 13 -2.55 6.29 21.90
CA SER A 13 -1.65 5.46 22.71
C SER A 13 -1.78 3.97 22.39
N LYS A 14 -3.02 3.44 22.33
CA LYS A 14 -3.30 2.04 21.97
C LYS A 14 -2.90 1.72 20.53
N TYR A 15 -3.11 2.64 19.59
CA TYR A 15 -2.69 2.45 18.20
C TYR A 15 -1.17 2.28 18.09
N PHE A 16 -0.43 3.18 18.75
CA PHE A 16 1.02 3.14 18.78
C PHE A 16 1.54 1.83 19.38
N GLU A 17 1.02 1.42 20.55
CA GLU A 17 1.44 0.17 21.20
C GLU A 17 1.20 -1.05 20.30
N ASN A 18 0.00 -1.13 19.70
CA ASN A 18 -0.36 -2.21 18.79
C ASN A 18 0.58 -2.25 17.57
N ARG A 19 0.88 -1.08 16.98
CA ARG A 19 1.76 -1.00 15.81
C ARG A 19 3.20 -1.38 16.16
N CYS A 20 3.71 -0.92 17.30
CA CYS A 20 5.03 -1.31 17.81
C CYS A 20 5.12 -2.83 18.00
N ARG A 21 4.10 -3.44 18.61
CA ARG A 21 4.04 -4.90 18.81
C ARG A 21 4.09 -5.65 17.47
N THR A 22 3.35 -5.20 16.46
CA THR A 22 3.40 -5.79 15.11
C THR A 22 4.78 -5.66 14.48
N VAL A 23 5.41 -4.48 14.56
CA VAL A 23 6.76 -4.25 14.01
C VAL A 23 7.81 -5.10 14.72
N GLN A 24 7.73 -5.24 16.04
CA GLN A 24 8.66 -6.09 16.80
C GLN A 24 8.53 -7.56 16.42
N LYS A 25 7.31 -8.06 16.23
CA LYS A 25 7.08 -9.43 15.73
C LYS A 25 7.69 -9.64 14.35
N ALA A 26 7.53 -8.68 13.44
CA ALA A 26 8.14 -8.74 12.10
C ALA A 26 9.68 -8.71 12.16
N ARG A 27 10.25 -7.88 13.05
CA ARG A 27 11.71 -7.86 13.29
C ARG A 27 12.22 -9.20 13.82
N ALA A 28 11.48 -9.85 14.71
CA ALA A 28 11.87 -11.13 15.30
C ALA A 28 11.84 -12.30 14.29
N GLN A 29 10.98 -12.24 13.27
CA GLN A 29 10.95 -13.24 12.20
C GLN A 29 12.19 -13.17 11.30
N GLY A 30 12.78 -11.99 11.11
CA GLY A 30 13.99 -11.79 10.30
C GLY A 30 13.79 -12.04 8.80
N GLY A 31 14.87 -11.90 8.02
CA GLY A 31 14.87 -12.14 6.57
C GLY A 31 13.96 -11.17 5.79
N ASP A 32 13.22 -11.71 4.82
CA ASP A 32 12.33 -10.96 3.92
C ASP A 32 11.12 -10.32 4.62
N ALA A 33 10.78 -10.79 5.82
CA ALA A 33 9.72 -10.21 6.65
C ALA A 33 10.20 -9.00 7.46
N SER A 34 11.47 -8.59 7.33
CA SER A 34 12.01 -7.43 8.05
C SER A 34 11.23 -6.16 7.66
N PRO A 35 10.67 -5.42 8.65
CA PRO A 35 9.88 -4.23 8.36
C PRO A 35 10.72 -3.04 7.84
N TYR A 36 12.06 -3.14 7.91
CA TYR A 36 12.99 -2.10 7.47
C TYR A 36 14.04 -2.70 6.53
N PRO A 37 13.71 -2.93 5.24
CA PRO A 37 14.67 -3.43 4.26
C PRO A 37 15.73 -2.37 3.94
N HIS A 38 16.96 -2.81 3.65
CA HIS A 38 18.07 -1.91 3.29
C HIS A 38 17.91 -1.30 1.90
N LYS A 39 17.31 -2.04 0.96
CA LYS A 39 17.14 -1.60 -0.43
C LYS A 39 15.86 -2.21 -1.01
N PHE A 40 15.15 -1.39 -1.76
CA PHE A 40 14.08 -1.81 -2.65
C PHE A 40 14.38 -1.17 -4.01
N ASP A 41 14.60 -2.00 -5.03
CA ASP A 41 14.84 -1.52 -6.39
C ASP A 41 13.52 -1.01 -6.99
N VAL A 42 13.49 0.29 -7.28
CA VAL A 42 12.38 1.03 -7.87
C VAL A 42 12.70 1.27 -9.33
N ASP A 43 11.77 0.98 -10.23
CA ASP A 43 12.00 1.10 -11.67
C ASP A 43 11.85 2.56 -12.14
N MET A 44 10.90 3.30 -11.57
CA MET A 44 10.64 4.68 -11.93
C MET A 44 9.95 5.47 -10.82
N SER A 45 9.98 6.80 -10.95
CA SER A 45 9.27 7.70 -10.05
C SER A 45 7.75 7.68 -10.30
N LEU A 46 6.96 8.12 -9.31
CA LEU A 46 5.50 8.22 -9.45
C LEU A 46 5.11 9.22 -10.55
N SER A 47 5.85 10.32 -10.65
CA SER A 47 5.68 11.33 -11.70
C SER A 47 5.96 10.77 -13.10
N ALA A 48 6.99 9.92 -13.26
CA ALA A 48 7.30 9.25 -14.52
C ALA A 48 6.24 8.19 -14.87
N TYR A 49 5.77 7.44 -13.88
CA TYR A 49 4.70 6.46 -14.06
C TYR A 49 3.43 7.11 -14.62
N ILE A 50 2.97 8.21 -14.01
CA ILE A 50 1.76 8.93 -14.47
C ILE A 50 1.95 9.43 -15.91
N LYS A 51 3.10 10.04 -16.23
CA LYS A 51 3.38 10.50 -17.59
C LYS A 51 3.36 9.35 -18.60
N ARG A 52 4.01 8.24 -18.26
CA ARG A 52 4.12 7.07 -19.14
C ARG A 52 2.77 6.42 -19.41
N TYR A 53 1.90 6.29 -18.40
CA TYR A 53 0.66 5.51 -18.51
C TYR A 53 -0.62 6.33 -18.60
N SER A 54 -0.54 7.67 -18.58
CA SER A 54 -1.70 8.57 -18.72
C SER A 54 -2.51 8.45 -20.02
N HIS A 55 -1.94 7.78 -21.04
CA HIS A 55 -2.58 7.57 -22.34
C HIS A 55 -3.44 6.31 -22.41
N LEU A 56 -3.44 5.47 -21.37
CA LEU A 56 -4.21 4.24 -21.35
C LEU A 56 -5.72 4.53 -21.33
N ALA A 57 -6.47 3.76 -22.12
CA ALA A 57 -7.92 3.84 -22.14
C ALA A 57 -8.52 3.19 -20.87
N ASP A 58 -9.72 3.63 -20.50
CA ASP A 58 -10.44 3.07 -19.36
C ASP A 58 -10.61 1.55 -19.49
N GLY A 59 -10.23 0.81 -18.45
CA GLY A 59 -10.32 -0.65 -18.41
C GLY A 59 -9.17 -1.40 -19.11
N SER A 60 -8.27 -0.70 -19.80
CA SER A 60 -7.07 -1.32 -20.38
C SER A 60 -6.02 -1.64 -19.31
N ARG A 61 -5.22 -2.68 -19.55
CA ARG A 61 -4.13 -3.13 -18.67
C ARG A 61 -2.91 -3.46 -19.52
N GLU A 62 -1.76 -2.90 -19.15
CA GLU A 62 -0.48 -3.29 -19.73
C GLU A 62 0.09 -4.50 -18.97
N PRO A 63 0.73 -5.47 -19.64
CA PRO A 63 1.35 -6.63 -18.98
C PRO A 63 2.70 -6.30 -18.32
N GLU A 64 3.18 -5.07 -18.43
CA GLU A 64 4.48 -4.65 -17.89
C GLU A 64 4.47 -4.66 -16.36
N LEU A 65 5.43 -5.36 -15.77
CA LEU A 65 5.69 -5.33 -14.34
C LEU A 65 6.47 -4.04 -14.00
N VAL A 66 5.95 -3.24 -13.06
CA VAL A 66 6.60 -2.01 -12.60
C VAL A 66 6.69 -1.98 -11.08
N ARG A 67 7.88 -1.66 -10.57
CA ARG A 67 8.17 -1.51 -9.14
C ARG A 67 8.17 -0.03 -8.78
N LEU A 68 7.22 0.37 -7.92
CA LEU A 68 7.07 1.74 -7.44
C LEU A 68 7.18 1.80 -5.92
N ALA A 69 7.53 2.98 -5.39
CA ALA A 69 7.57 3.24 -3.96
C ALA A 69 6.84 4.54 -3.60
N GLY A 70 6.30 4.60 -2.39
CA GLY A 70 5.60 5.77 -1.89
C GLY A 70 5.03 5.57 -0.48
N ARG A 71 4.33 6.58 0.03
CA ARG A 71 3.62 6.53 1.31
C ARG A 71 2.16 6.19 1.09
N LEU A 72 1.70 5.16 1.78
CA LEU A 72 0.29 4.80 1.81
C LEU A 72 -0.49 5.80 2.67
N GLN A 73 -1.47 6.49 2.08
CA GLN A 73 -2.33 7.44 2.81
C GLN A 73 -3.70 6.88 3.13
N ASN A 74 -4.26 6.06 2.25
CA ASN A 74 -5.60 5.52 2.42
C ASN A 74 -5.66 4.05 2.00
N ILE A 75 -6.50 3.29 2.69
CA ILE A 75 -6.77 1.88 2.42
C ILE A 75 -8.28 1.71 2.41
N ARG A 76 -8.83 1.30 1.27
CA ARG A 76 -10.27 1.08 1.10
C ARG A 76 -10.50 -0.37 0.70
N SER A 77 -11.35 -1.08 1.44
CA SER A 77 -11.72 -2.46 1.10
C SER A 77 -13.08 -2.46 0.41
N ALA A 78 -13.17 -3.12 -0.75
CA ALA A 78 -14.38 -3.21 -1.56
C ALA A 78 -14.83 -4.67 -1.70
N GLY A 79 -14.96 -5.36 -0.56
CA GLY A 79 -15.26 -6.78 -0.49
C GLY A 79 -14.09 -7.60 0.08
N LYS A 80 -14.19 -8.92 -0.04
CA LYS A 80 -13.19 -9.85 0.52
C LYS A 80 -11.93 -9.92 -0.35
N SER A 81 -12.10 -9.89 -1.67
CA SER A 81 -11.06 -10.11 -2.67
C SER A 81 -10.52 -8.83 -3.31
N LEU A 82 -11.08 -7.65 -3.01
CA LEU A 82 -10.71 -6.40 -3.66
C LEU A 82 -10.37 -5.30 -2.65
N LYS A 83 -9.18 -4.74 -2.79
CA LYS A 83 -8.67 -3.63 -1.98
C LYS A 83 -8.08 -2.54 -2.87
N PHE A 84 -8.28 -1.30 -2.45
CA PHE A 84 -7.76 -0.11 -3.08
C PHE A 84 -6.79 0.58 -2.14
N TYR A 85 -5.61 0.91 -2.63
CA TYR A 85 -4.60 1.66 -1.90
C TYR A 85 -4.32 2.97 -2.59
N ASP A 86 -4.30 4.06 -1.82
CA ASP A 86 -3.87 5.36 -2.32
C ASP A 86 -2.39 5.56 -1.94
N LEU A 87 -1.52 5.50 -2.95
CA LEU A 87 -0.08 5.69 -2.79
C LEU A 87 0.29 7.12 -3.18
N HIS A 88 0.95 7.83 -2.27
CA HIS A 88 1.39 9.21 -2.46
C HIS A 88 2.92 9.30 -2.46
N GLY A 89 3.46 10.17 -3.30
CA GLY A 89 4.88 10.50 -3.32
C GLY A 89 5.17 11.56 -4.36
N GLU A 90 6.20 12.37 -4.15
CA GLU A 90 6.59 13.46 -5.07
C GLU A 90 5.45 14.45 -5.39
N GLY A 91 4.51 14.66 -4.47
CA GLY A 91 3.32 15.49 -4.70
C GLY A 91 2.26 14.87 -5.62
N HIS A 92 2.48 13.64 -6.09
CA HIS A 92 1.57 12.90 -6.94
C HIS A 92 0.88 11.78 -6.14
N LYS A 93 -0.25 11.31 -6.68
CA LYS A 93 -1.05 10.21 -6.13
C LYS A 93 -1.33 9.20 -7.24
N ILE A 94 -1.20 7.92 -6.92
CA ILE A 94 -1.70 6.83 -7.74
C ILE A 94 -2.63 5.92 -6.92
N GLN A 95 -3.51 5.20 -7.61
CA GLN A 95 -4.38 4.19 -7.01
C GLN A 95 -3.87 2.80 -7.38
N ILE A 96 -3.69 1.94 -6.38
CA ILE A 96 -3.34 0.53 -6.59
C ILE A 96 -4.60 -0.30 -6.42
N LEU A 97 -4.93 -1.06 -7.45
CA LEU A 97 -5.97 -2.09 -7.43
C LEU A 97 -5.33 -3.42 -6.99
N ALA A 98 -5.54 -3.80 -5.73
CA ALA A 98 -5.11 -5.10 -5.23
C ALA A 98 -6.30 -6.08 -5.25
N GLN A 99 -6.25 -7.03 -6.18
CA GLN A 99 -7.22 -8.10 -6.32
C GLN A 99 -6.56 -9.43 -5.94
N GLU A 100 -7.28 -10.28 -5.22
CA GLU A 100 -6.92 -11.70 -5.03
C GLU A 100 -7.13 -12.41 -6.38
N GLU A 101 -6.08 -13.07 -6.90
CA GLU A 101 -6.21 -13.95 -8.07
C GLU A 101 -7.01 -15.22 -7.73
#